data_AF-A0AAE6G5M9-F1
#
_entry.id   AF-A0AAE6G5M9-F1
#
_cell.length_a   1.000
_cell.length_b   1.000
_cell.length_c   1.000
_cell.angle_alpha   90.00
_cell.angle_beta   90.00
_cell.angle_gamma   90.00
#
_symmetry.space_group_name_H-M   'P 1'
#
loop_
_entity.id
_entity.type
_entity.pdbx_description
1 polymer ?
#
loop_
_entity_poly.entity_id
_entity_poly.type
_entity_poly.pdbx_seq_one_letter_code
_entity_poly.pdbx_strand_id
1 'polypeptide(L)'
;MLDKDSVSFWRGGDESPSSPYRSPDMQVFKSTVWCCAAVSLAACGAPEEAPEQEALAQQEAALVTGTTQGCTYTISSVPVPGSMPPSLDIVVTRAASSTCAHGAGSVTLGRSYNTPYLALLANSYGVATAFSYKPTPSGSSMNRCQVNHIDPATLGMVRSHDIVVMYGTNHVSSCALDQTDGGATLVAYGTKGGPLPGEVGNRPNYVATYYNFFTSTTPPVYYTY
;
A
#
# COMPACT_ATOMS: atom_id res chain seq x y z
N MET A 1 50.24 39.53 -28.00
CA MET A 1 49.73 40.54 -27.05
C MET A 1 48.52 39.94 -26.34
N LEU A 2 48.58 39.36 -25.14
CA LEU A 2 49.61 38.64 -24.33
C LEU A 2 48.75 37.84 -23.31
N ASP A 3 48.95 36.59 -22.88
CA ASP A 3 49.65 35.36 -23.35
C ASP A 3 48.80 34.16 -22.78
N LYS A 4 48.96 32.86 -23.06
CA LYS A 4 50.06 31.88 -23.14
C LYS A 4 50.62 31.35 -21.79
N ASP A 5 50.67 30.01 -21.72
CA ASP A 5 51.34 29.13 -20.74
C ASP A 5 50.74 29.13 -19.29
N SER A 6 50.74 28.04 -18.50
CA SER A 6 51.67 26.89 -18.43
C SER A 6 51.02 25.56 -17.97
N VAL A 7 51.76 24.45 -18.15
CA VAL A 7 51.41 23.06 -17.76
C VAL A 7 52.37 22.53 -16.69
N SER A 8 51.88 21.75 -15.71
CA SER A 8 52.68 20.85 -14.82
C SER A 8 51.70 19.94 -14.02
N PHE A 9 51.70 18.61 -13.99
CA PHE A 9 52.65 17.50 -14.28
C PHE A 9 53.50 17.01 -13.07
N TRP A 10 52.91 16.06 -12.31
CA TRP A 10 53.41 15.03 -11.35
C TRP A 10 54.43 15.32 -10.22
N ARG A 11 54.06 14.86 -9.00
CA ARG A 11 54.76 13.90 -8.09
C ARG A 11 53.84 13.64 -6.87
N GLY A 12 53.82 12.50 -6.17
CA GLY A 12 54.64 11.28 -6.24
C GLY A 12 55.29 10.97 -4.87
N GLY A 13 55.08 9.75 -4.32
CA GLY A 13 55.51 9.30 -2.98
C GLY A 13 54.30 9.09 -2.06
N ASP A 14 53.80 7.89 -1.75
CA ASP A 14 54.43 6.65 -1.25
C ASP A 14 55.10 6.80 0.12
N GLU A 15 54.44 6.26 1.17
CA GLU A 15 55.09 5.50 2.25
C GLU A 15 54.06 4.75 3.12
N SER A 16 53.95 3.44 2.90
CA SER A 16 53.73 2.43 3.95
C SER A 16 55.12 1.91 4.40
N PRO A 17 55.30 1.09 5.46
CA PRO A 17 54.30 0.40 6.29
C PRO A 17 54.61 0.40 7.82
N SER A 18 53.73 -0.20 8.63
CA SER A 18 54.16 -1.25 9.60
C SER A 18 52.97 -1.91 10.31
N SER A 19 52.86 -3.24 10.16
CA SER A 19 52.11 -4.11 11.07
C SER A 19 52.98 -4.44 12.29
N PRO A 20 52.36 -4.80 13.44
CA PRO A 20 52.80 -6.05 14.05
C PRO A 20 51.66 -7.02 14.37
N TYR A 21 51.78 -8.20 13.77
CA TYR A 21 51.46 -9.52 14.31
C TYR A 21 50.92 -9.60 15.76
N ARG A 22 49.70 -10.13 15.93
CA ARG A 22 49.42 -11.14 16.97
C ARG A 22 48.32 -12.09 16.52
N SER A 23 48.63 -13.38 16.56
CA SER A 23 47.74 -14.50 16.20
C SER A 23 47.10 -15.11 17.47
N PRO A 24 46.44 -16.29 17.44
CA PRO A 24 44.99 -16.34 17.25
C PRO A 24 44.25 -17.16 18.32
N ASP A 25 43.11 -16.68 18.83
CA ASP A 25 42.26 -17.49 19.69
C ASP A 25 41.20 -18.26 18.89
N MET A 26 41.49 -19.53 18.63
CA MET A 26 40.50 -20.52 18.24
C MET A 26 39.57 -20.82 19.42
N GLN A 27 38.26 -20.58 19.28
CA GLN A 27 37.26 -21.28 20.09
C GLN A 27 36.54 -22.35 19.28
N VAL A 28 37.13 -23.54 19.31
CA VAL A 28 36.57 -24.77 18.75
C VAL A 28 35.54 -25.32 19.72
N PHE A 29 34.26 -25.07 19.47
CA PHE A 29 33.18 -25.80 20.14
C PHE A 29 32.94 -27.16 19.46
N LYS A 30 33.64 -28.17 19.95
CA LYS A 30 33.33 -29.58 19.69
C LYS A 30 32.28 -30.06 20.70
N SER A 31 31.17 -30.61 20.21
CA SER A 31 30.32 -31.50 21.02
C SER A 31 29.67 -32.58 20.16
N THR A 32 30.44 -33.64 19.91
CA THR A 32 29.98 -35.02 19.68
C THR A 32 29.61 -35.62 21.05
N VAL A 33 28.69 -36.58 21.25
CA VAL A 33 27.85 -37.45 20.39
C VAL A 33 26.81 -38.11 21.32
N TRP A 34 25.59 -38.44 20.87
CA TRP A 34 25.03 -39.81 21.03
C TRP A 34 23.75 -40.02 20.23
N CYS A 35 23.74 -41.04 19.37
CA CYS A 35 22.52 -41.63 18.82
C CYS A 35 21.87 -42.58 19.85
N CYS A 36 20.58 -42.40 20.12
CA CYS A 36 19.70 -43.48 20.55
C CYS A 36 18.55 -43.59 19.55
N ALA A 37 18.60 -44.61 18.70
CA ALA A 37 17.48 -44.98 17.86
C ALA A 37 16.49 -45.80 18.68
N ALA A 38 15.21 -45.42 18.68
CA ALA A 38 14.10 -46.26 19.12
C ALA A 38 13.04 -46.24 18.02
N VAL A 39 12.89 -47.38 17.34
CA VAL A 39 11.84 -47.58 16.34
C VAL A 39 10.55 -47.98 17.06
N SER A 40 9.49 -47.20 16.86
CA SER A 40 8.12 -47.58 17.24
C SER A 40 7.17 -47.24 16.10
N LEU A 41 6.58 -48.26 15.49
CA LEU A 41 5.55 -48.14 14.46
C LEU A 41 4.17 -47.91 15.11
N ALA A 42 3.57 -46.75 14.82
CA ALA A 42 2.13 -46.49 14.89
C ALA A 42 1.82 -45.40 13.85
N ALA A 43 1.32 -45.74 12.66
CA ALA A 43 -0.10 -46.00 12.37
C ALA A 43 -0.94 -44.70 12.20
N CYS A 44 -1.15 -44.35 10.92
CA CYS A 44 -2.30 -43.63 10.36
C CYS A 44 -2.74 -42.29 11.00
N GLY A 45 -2.41 -41.19 10.30
CA GLY A 45 -2.95 -39.85 10.57
C GLY A 45 -2.07 -38.78 9.93
N ALA A 46 -2.49 -38.24 8.79
CA ALA A 46 -1.78 -37.12 8.18
C ALA A 46 -1.92 -35.88 9.08
N PRO A 47 -0.86 -35.08 9.30
CA PRO A 47 -1.06 -33.73 9.76
C PRO A 47 -1.74 -32.94 8.63
N GLU A 48 -2.91 -32.38 8.91
CA GLU A 48 -3.56 -31.41 8.04
C GLU A 48 -2.60 -30.24 7.78
N GLU A 49 -2.61 -29.75 6.53
CA GLU A 49 -1.79 -28.60 6.13
C GLU A 49 -2.20 -27.37 6.97
N ALA A 50 -1.21 -26.70 7.57
CA ALA A 50 -1.48 -25.58 8.45
C ALA A 50 -2.12 -24.41 7.67
N PRO A 51 -3.25 -23.84 8.14
CA PRO A 51 -3.92 -22.72 7.46
C PRO A 51 -3.14 -21.39 7.53
N GLU A 52 -1.92 -21.41 8.06
CA GLU A 52 -1.10 -20.22 8.32
C GLU A 52 -0.56 -19.56 7.04
N GLN A 53 -0.43 -20.29 5.92
CA GLN A 53 0.06 -19.73 4.66
C GLN A 53 -1.02 -19.06 3.79
N GLU A 54 -2.30 -19.44 3.89
CA GLU A 54 -3.39 -18.66 3.26
C GLU A 54 -3.73 -17.38 4.04
N ALA A 55 -3.59 -17.40 5.37
CA ALA A 55 -3.81 -16.21 6.21
C ALA A 55 -2.80 -15.08 5.94
N LEU A 56 -1.54 -15.43 5.64
CA LEU A 56 -0.47 -14.46 5.36
C LEU A 56 -0.61 -13.78 3.97
N ALA A 57 -1.40 -14.34 3.06
CA ALA A 57 -1.65 -13.76 1.72
C ALA A 57 -2.80 -12.73 1.69
N GLN A 58 -3.51 -12.52 2.81
CA GLN A 58 -4.71 -11.66 2.88
C GLN A 58 -4.64 -10.55 3.95
N GLN A 59 -3.55 -10.42 4.70
CA GLN A 59 -3.32 -9.31 5.64
C GLN A 59 -2.21 -8.35 5.18
N GLU A 60 -2.33 -7.83 3.95
CA GLU A 60 -1.96 -6.43 3.75
C GLU A 60 -2.97 -5.58 4.54
N ALA A 61 -2.66 -5.30 5.80
CA ALA A 61 -3.45 -4.43 6.65
C ALA A 61 -3.30 -2.97 6.15
N ALA A 62 -4.10 -2.59 5.15
CA ALA A 62 -4.23 -1.19 4.79
C ALA A 62 -4.58 -0.36 6.02
N LEU A 63 -3.89 0.77 6.14
CA LEU A 63 -4.15 1.71 7.22
C LEU A 63 -5.57 2.28 7.01
N VAL A 64 -6.51 1.94 7.89
CA VAL A 64 -7.90 2.43 7.84
C VAL A 64 -8.14 3.65 8.71
N THR A 65 -7.11 4.11 9.43
CA THR A 65 -7.15 5.27 10.33
C THR A 65 -6.00 6.22 10.07
N GLY A 66 -6.20 7.52 10.23
CA GLY A 66 -5.17 8.52 9.99
C GLY A 66 -5.43 9.80 10.77
N THR A 67 -4.38 10.53 11.12
CA THR A 67 -4.48 11.77 11.89
C THR A 67 -3.93 12.95 11.09
N THR A 68 -4.69 14.03 11.00
CA THR A 68 -4.21 15.32 10.47
C THR A 68 -4.97 16.46 11.10
N GLN A 69 -4.35 17.64 11.19
CA GLN A 69 -4.95 18.87 11.73
C GLN A 69 -5.60 18.69 13.11
N GLY A 70 -5.02 17.80 13.95
CA GLY A 70 -5.53 17.46 15.28
C GLY A 70 -6.79 16.58 15.30
N CYS A 71 -7.31 16.16 14.15
CA CYS A 71 -8.46 15.27 13.98
C CYS A 71 -8.02 13.84 13.63
N THR A 72 -8.75 12.85 14.12
CA THR A 72 -8.59 11.44 13.71
C THR A 72 -9.68 11.08 12.71
N TYR A 73 -9.29 10.46 11.60
CA TYR A 73 -10.18 9.99 10.54
C TYR A 73 -10.13 8.47 10.46
N THR A 74 -11.27 7.85 10.20
CA THR A 74 -11.43 6.40 10.03
C THR A 74 -12.28 6.13 8.80
N ILE A 75 -11.84 5.26 7.90
CA ILE A 75 -12.67 4.70 6.84
C ILE A 75 -13.29 3.36 7.30
N SER A 76 -14.55 3.14 6.96
CA SER A 76 -15.28 1.92 7.32
C SER A 76 -16.32 1.57 6.25
N SER A 77 -16.81 0.32 6.27
CA SER A 77 -17.94 -0.12 5.45
C SER A 77 -19.11 -0.51 6.34
N VAL A 78 -20.26 0.15 6.18
CA VAL A 78 -21.45 -0.02 7.02
C VAL A 78 -22.55 -0.73 6.23
N PRO A 79 -23.08 -1.87 6.69
CA PRO A 79 -24.20 -2.53 6.03
C PRO A 79 -25.45 -1.67 6.00
N VAL A 80 -26.09 -1.59 4.82
CA VAL A 80 -27.31 -0.81 4.60
C VAL A 80 -28.52 -1.66 5.01
N PRO A 81 -29.23 -1.33 6.12
CA PRO A 81 -30.31 -2.17 6.63
C PRO A 81 -31.47 -2.29 5.63
N GLY A 82 -31.97 -3.50 5.42
CA GLY A 82 -33.07 -3.76 4.48
C GLY A 82 -32.71 -3.65 2.98
N SER A 83 -31.45 -3.41 2.63
CA SER A 83 -31.01 -3.40 1.22
C SER A 83 -31.13 -4.80 0.61
N MET A 84 -31.95 -4.92 -0.43
CA MET A 84 -32.05 -6.12 -1.27
C MET A 84 -31.76 -5.74 -2.73
N PRO A 85 -30.64 -6.21 -3.33
CA PRO A 85 -29.61 -7.06 -2.74
C PRO A 85 -28.79 -6.34 -1.64
N PRO A 86 -28.06 -7.09 -0.79
CA PRO A 86 -27.22 -6.52 0.27
C PRO A 86 -26.20 -5.51 -0.28
N SER A 87 -26.01 -4.41 0.45
CA SER A 87 -25.02 -3.39 0.11
C SER A 87 -24.36 -2.79 1.35
N LEU A 88 -23.17 -2.22 1.16
CA LEU A 88 -22.33 -1.59 2.16
C LEU A 88 -22.07 -0.15 1.74
N ASP A 89 -22.36 0.82 2.60
CA ASP A 89 -21.94 2.21 2.41
C ASP A 89 -20.50 2.38 2.91
N ILE A 90 -19.63 2.96 2.08
CA ILE A 90 -18.27 3.30 2.47
C ILE A 90 -18.31 4.69 3.12
N VAL A 91 -17.94 4.76 4.40
CA VAL A 91 -18.08 5.96 5.23
C VAL A 91 -16.72 6.36 5.81
N VAL A 92 -16.36 7.63 5.64
CA VAL A 92 -15.28 8.26 6.41
C VAL A 92 -15.88 8.99 7.60
N THR A 93 -15.35 8.73 8.78
CA THR A 93 -15.72 9.40 10.04
C THR A 93 -14.54 10.20 10.56
N ARG A 94 -14.78 11.45 10.94
CA ARG A 94 -13.87 12.31 11.70
C ARG A 94 -14.30 12.29 13.16
N ALA A 95 -13.41 11.88 14.05
CA ALA A 95 -13.66 11.90 15.49
C ALA A 95 -13.45 13.30 16.07
N ALA A 96 -14.32 13.71 17.00
CA ALA A 96 -14.07 14.90 17.81
C ALA A 96 -12.93 14.63 18.81
N SER A 97 -12.10 15.64 19.02
CA SER A 97 -11.06 15.69 20.05
C SER A 97 -10.85 17.14 20.47
N SER A 98 -10.17 17.39 21.59
CA SER A 98 -9.79 18.74 22.01
C SER A 98 -8.83 19.45 21.04
N THR A 99 -8.18 18.70 20.15
CA THR A 99 -7.28 19.20 19.11
C THR A 99 -7.95 19.36 17.75
N CYS A 100 -9.15 18.83 17.55
CA CYS A 100 -9.84 18.83 16.26
C CYS A 100 -10.77 20.06 16.13
N ALA A 101 -10.28 21.10 15.43
CA ALA A 101 -11.01 22.37 15.27
C ALA A 101 -12.39 22.22 14.58
N HIS A 102 -12.58 21.16 13.79
CA HIS A 102 -13.79 20.94 12.98
C HIS A 102 -14.82 20.00 13.65
N GLY A 103 -14.56 19.51 14.86
CA GLY A 103 -15.45 18.60 15.59
C GLY A 103 -15.68 17.25 14.89
N ALA A 104 -16.64 16.47 15.39
CA ALA A 104 -17.01 15.19 14.79
C ALA A 104 -17.84 15.37 13.50
N GLY A 105 -17.77 14.39 12.61
CA GLY A 105 -18.62 14.32 11.42
C GLY A 105 -18.38 13.04 10.63
N SER A 106 -19.25 12.75 9.66
CA SER A 106 -19.04 11.64 8.73
C SER A 106 -19.56 11.97 7.33
N VAL A 107 -19.02 11.26 6.33
CA VAL A 107 -19.41 11.37 4.92
C VAL A 107 -19.42 9.99 4.27
N THR A 108 -20.47 9.69 3.51
CA THR A 108 -20.53 8.50 2.66
C THR A 108 -19.83 8.79 1.33
N LEU A 109 -18.79 8.03 1.00
CA LEU A 109 -18.00 8.18 -0.23
C LEU A 109 -18.58 7.42 -1.42
N GLY A 110 -19.33 6.36 -1.15
CA GLY A 110 -19.89 5.46 -2.16
C GLY A 110 -20.57 4.26 -1.54
N ARG A 111 -20.99 3.32 -2.40
CA ARG A 111 -21.68 2.08 -2.01
C ARG A 111 -21.09 0.90 -2.78
N SER A 112 -20.93 -0.23 -2.09
CA SER A 112 -20.47 -1.49 -2.68
C SER A 112 -21.51 -2.60 -2.52
N TYR A 113 -21.59 -3.49 -3.51
CA TYR A 113 -22.37 -4.75 -3.47
C TYR A 113 -21.50 -5.98 -3.15
N ASN A 114 -20.27 -5.78 -2.70
CA ASN A 114 -19.40 -6.79 -2.08
C ASN A 114 -18.56 -6.14 -0.97
N THR A 115 -17.89 -6.95 -0.14
CA THR A 115 -16.94 -6.44 0.88
C THR A 115 -15.82 -5.64 0.21
N PRO A 116 -15.65 -4.36 0.55
CA PRO A 116 -14.61 -3.52 -0.04
C PRO A 116 -13.26 -3.73 0.66
N TYR A 117 -12.17 -3.61 -0.10
CA TYR A 117 -10.88 -3.24 0.47
C TYR A 117 -10.93 -1.76 0.87
N LEU A 118 -10.36 -1.36 2.01
CA LEU A 118 -10.41 0.02 2.50
C LEU A 118 -9.01 0.50 2.89
N ALA A 119 -8.64 1.70 2.45
CA ALA A 119 -7.42 2.40 2.83
C ALA A 119 -7.69 3.89 3.06
N LEU A 120 -7.01 4.49 4.03
CA LEU A 120 -7.05 5.90 4.35
C LEU A 120 -5.64 6.40 4.69
N LEU A 121 -5.28 7.53 4.13
CA LEU A 121 -4.04 8.23 4.41
C LEU A 121 -4.37 9.68 4.75
N ALA A 122 -3.91 10.16 5.90
CA ALA A 122 -4.08 11.54 6.32
C ALA A 122 -2.71 12.20 6.47
N ASN A 123 -2.54 13.40 5.90
CA ASN A 123 -1.30 14.16 5.95
C ASN A 123 -1.58 15.67 6.00
N SER A 124 -0.55 16.50 5.97
CA SER A 124 -0.68 17.97 6.05
C SER A 124 -1.47 18.61 4.90
N TYR A 125 -1.59 17.93 3.75
CA TYR A 125 -2.32 18.43 2.57
C TYR A 125 -3.81 18.06 2.59
N GLY A 126 -4.19 16.96 3.23
CA GLY A 126 -5.60 16.55 3.35
C GLY A 126 -5.78 15.10 3.78
N VAL A 127 -6.96 14.54 3.48
CA VAL A 127 -7.26 13.12 3.70
C VAL A 127 -7.48 12.46 2.34
N ALA A 128 -6.62 11.52 2.00
CA ALA A 128 -6.81 10.61 0.88
C ALA A 128 -7.48 9.31 1.36
N THR A 129 -8.35 8.75 0.52
CA THR A 129 -8.90 7.41 0.74
C THR A 129 -8.84 6.62 -0.56
N ALA A 130 -8.71 5.31 -0.44
CA ALA A 130 -8.93 4.42 -1.55
C ALA A 130 -9.74 3.21 -1.09
N PHE A 131 -10.62 2.71 -1.94
CA PHE A 131 -11.36 1.51 -1.65
C PHE A 131 -11.68 0.71 -2.91
N SER A 132 -11.64 -0.62 -2.82
CA SER A 132 -12.21 -1.45 -3.88
C SER A 132 -13.72 -1.55 -3.69
N TYR A 133 -14.50 -1.45 -4.76
CA TYR A 133 -15.96 -1.55 -4.68
C TYR A 133 -16.57 -2.17 -5.92
N LYS A 134 -17.70 -2.85 -5.73
CA LYS A 134 -18.55 -3.36 -6.79
C LYS A 134 -19.76 -2.41 -6.96
N PRO A 135 -19.85 -1.63 -8.06
CA PRO A 135 -20.81 -0.53 -8.19
C PRO A 135 -22.26 -0.97 -8.39
N THR A 136 -22.50 -2.19 -8.85
CA THR A 136 -23.86 -2.74 -9.06
C THR A 136 -23.90 -4.21 -8.66
N PRO A 137 -25.06 -4.78 -8.28
CA PRO A 137 -25.14 -6.15 -7.82
C PRO A 137 -25.00 -7.21 -8.93
N SER A 138 -24.98 -6.80 -10.19
CA SER A 138 -24.88 -7.72 -11.34
C SER A 138 -23.63 -8.62 -11.22
N GLY A 139 -23.77 -9.89 -11.63
CA GLY A 139 -22.63 -10.82 -11.73
C GLY A 139 -21.52 -10.27 -12.63
N SER A 140 -21.90 -9.62 -13.74
CA SER A 140 -20.98 -8.98 -14.69
C SER A 140 -20.44 -7.61 -14.23
N SER A 141 -20.80 -7.13 -13.03
CA SER A 141 -20.28 -5.88 -12.49
C SER A 141 -18.89 -6.08 -11.92
N MET A 142 -17.93 -5.28 -12.39
CA MET A 142 -16.52 -5.42 -12.04
C MET A 142 -16.19 -4.65 -10.76
N ASN A 143 -15.29 -5.20 -9.95
CA ASN A 143 -14.68 -4.42 -8.88
C ASN A 143 -13.73 -3.37 -9.47
N ARG A 144 -13.82 -2.15 -8.93
CA ARG A 144 -13.01 -0.97 -9.27
C ARG A 144 -12.27 -0.51 -8.01
N CYS A 145 -11.20 0.26 -8.18
CA CYS A 145 -10.53 0.95 -7.06
C CYS A 145 -10.82 2.45 -7.16
N GLN A 146 -11.61 3.01 -6.24
CA GLN A 146 -11.93 4.44 -6.21
C GLN A 146 -10.96 5.15 -5.26
N VAL A 147 -10.27 6.18 -5.75
CA VAL A 147 -9.34 7.02 -4.96
C VAL A 147 -9.92 8.42 -4.79
N ASN A 148 -10.04 8.93 -3.56
CA ASN A 148 -10.69 10.20 -3.26
C ASN A 148 -9.81 11.13 -2.41
N HIS A 149 -9.85 12.43 -2.70
CA HIS A 149 -9.39 13.50 -1.83
C HIS A 149 -10.60 14.05 -1.07
N ILE A 150 -10.55 14.01 0.26
CA ILE A 150 -11.55 14.56 1.17
C ILE A 150 -10.95 15.79 1.86
N ASP A 151 -11.68 16.90 1.84
CA ASP A 151 -11.34 18.10 2.59
C ASP A 151 -11.44 17.80 4.11
N PRO A 152 -10.35 17.92 4.88
CA PRO A 152 -10.37 17.63 6.32
C PRO A 152 -11.31 18.55 7.12
N ALA A 153 -11.62 19.74 6.62
CA ALA A 153 -12.49 20.72 7.28
C ALA A 153 -13.98 20.45 7.03
N THR A 154 -14.42 20.32 5.78
CA THR A 154 -15.84 20.13 5.43
C THR A 154 -16.29 18.67 5.35
N LEU A 155 -15.35 17.72 5.26
CA LEU A 155 -15.60 16.33 4.79
C LEU A 155 -16.16 16.24 3.35
N GLY A 156 -16.09 17.33 2.58
CA GLY A 156 -16.46 17.33 1.17
C GLY A 156 -15.45 16.53 0.33
N MET A 157 -15.96 15.79 -0.65
CA MET A 157 -15.13 15.13 -1.66
C MET A 157 -14.64 16.17 -2.67
N VAL A 158 -13.35 16.50 -2.61
CA VAL A 158 -12.68 17.48 -3.49
C VAL A 158 -12.34 16.86 -4.85
N ARG A 159 -11.92 15.59 -4.84
CA ARG A 159 -11.54 14.82 -6.03
C ARG A 159 -11.95 13.37 -5.86
N SER A 160 -12.38 12.72 -6.93
CA SER A 160 -12.53 11.26 -7.04
C SER A 160 -11.92 10.79 -8.37
N HIS A 161 -11.39 9.57 -8.38
CA HIS A 161 -10.88 8.90 -9.57
C HIS A 161 -11.07 7.37 -9.46
N ASP A 162 -11.75 6.78 -10.44
CA ASP A 162 -11.90 5.33 -10.60
C ASP A 162 -10.70 4.73 -11.36
N ILE A 163 -9.98 3.80 -10.75
CA ILE A 163 -9.06 2.87 -11.42
C ILE A 163 -9.87 1.64 -11.83
N VAL A 164 -9.94 1.40 -13.15
CA VAL A 164 -10.74 0.31 -13.76
C VAL A 164 -9.93 -0.34 -14.87
N VAL A 165 -9.97 -1.67 -14.93
CA VAL A 165 -9.38 -2.42 -16.06
C VAL A 165 -10.25 -2.26 -17.32
N MET A 166 -9.61 -2.23 -18.49
CA MET A 166 -10.26 -2.06 -19.78
C MET A 166 -11.13 -3.26 -20.17
N TYR A 167 -11.97 -3.06 -21.19
CA TYR A 167 -12.75 -4.08 -21.89
C TYR A 167 -13.83 -4.84 -21.10
N GLY A 168 -14.05 -4.51 -19.83
CA GLY A 168 -15.21 -5.03 -19.09
C GLY A 168 -15.03 -6.45 -18.50
N THR A 169 -13.86 -7.08 -18.67
CA THR A 169 -13.70 -8.54 -18.50
C THR A 169 -13.13 -8.99 -17.16
N ASN A 170 -12.56 -8.09 -16.36
CA ASN A 170 -11.76 -8.44 -15.18
C ASN A 170 -11.99 -7.44 -14.02
N HIS A 171 -11.21 -7.54 -12.95
CA HIS A 171 -11.41 -6.79 -11.71
C HIS A 171 -10.13 -6.09 -11.25
N VAL A 172 -10.29 -5.00 -10.48
CA VAL A 172 -9.26 -4.51 -9.56
C VAL A 172 -9.59 -5.10 -8.19
N SER A 173 -8.68 -5.87 -7.60
CA SER A 173 -8.94 -6.69 -6.41
C SER A 173 -8.55 -6.00 -5.11
N SER A 174 -7.36 -5.39 -5.06
CA SER A 174 -6.88 -4.58 -3.94
C SER A 174 -6.64 -3.13 -4.35
N CYS A 175 -6.62 -2.22 -3.38
CA CYS A 175 -6.68 -0.77 -3.58
C CYS A 175 -5.99 -0.05 -2.40
N ALA A 176 -4.69 -0.32 -2.21
CA ALA A 176 -3.87 0.23 -1.14
C ALA A 176 -3.42 1.66 -1.45
N LEU A 177 -3.00 2.39 -0.40
CA LEU A 177 -2.45 3.74 -0.49
C LEU A 177 -1.09 3.84 0.19
N ASP A 178 -0.20 4.60 -0.44
CA ASP A 178 1.03 5.14 0.15
C ASP A 178 1.24 6.59 -0.35
N GLN A 179 2.22 7.30 0.19
CA GLN A 179 2.58 8.67 -0.18
C GLN A 179 4.08 8.84 -0.38
N THR A 180 4.45 9.71 -1.30
CA THR A 180 5.84 10.13 -1.54
C THR A 180 5.95 11.65 -1.53
N ASP A 181 7.16 12.19 -1.70
CA ASP A 181 7.41 13.63 -1.84
C ASP A 181 6.83 14.49 -0.69
N GLY A 182 7.02 14.04 0.55
CA GLY A 182 6.50 14.74 1.74
C GLY A 182 4.97 14.70 1.88
N GLY A 183 4.28 13.85 1.11
CA GLY A 183 2.83 13.70 1.13
C GLY A 183 2.10 14.41 -0.01
N ALA A 184 2.81 15.10 -0.90
CA ALA A 184 2.19 15.76 -2.07
C ALA A 184 1.81 14.77 -3.17
N THR A 185 2.60 13.71 -3.36
CA THR A 185 2.35 12.65 -4.34
C THR A 185 1.68 11.47 -3.66
N LEU A 186 0.49 11.09 -4.14
CA LEU A 186 -0.23 9.91 -3.66
C LEU A 186 0.04 8.73 -4.58
N VAL A 187 0.21 7.54 -4.02
CA VAL A 187 0.40 6.29 -4.76
C VAL A 187 -0.73 5.34 -4.38
N ALA A 188 -1.53 4.92 -5.37
CA ALA A 188 -2.49 3.84 -5.20
C ALA A 188 -1.95 2.57 -5.86
N TYR A 189 -1.97 1.43 -5.17
CA TYR A 189 -1.39 0.19 -5.68
C TYR A 189 -2.19 -1.04 -5.31
N GLY A 190 -1.96 -2.14 -6.01
CA GLY A 190 -2.64 -3.40 -5.75
C GLY A 190 -2.61 -4.37 -6.92
N THR A 191 -3.56 -5.31 -6.91
CA THR A 191 -3.68 -6.38 -7.90
C THR A 191 -4.88 -6.19 -8.82
N LYS A 192 -4.75 -6.68 -10.06
CA LYS A 192 -5.75 -6.58 -11.12
C LYS A 192 -5.74 -7.80 -12.05
N GLY A 193 -6.88 -8.10 -12.66
CA GLY A 193 -7.02 -9.21 -13.62
C GLY A 193 -6.94 -8.82 -15.10
N GLY A 194 -6.92 -7.52 -15.43
CA GLY A 194 -6.99 -7.03 -16.82
C GLY A 194 -6.11 -5.81 -17.09
N PRO A 195 -5.93 -5.42 -18.36
CA PRO A 195 -5.10 -4.28 -18.73
C PRO A 195 -5.68 -2.96 -18.24
N LEU A 196 -4.83 -2.04 -17.78
CA LEU A 196 -5.17 -0.64 -17.50
C LEU A 196 -5.06 0.23 -18.77
N PRO A 197 -5.63 1.44 -18.78
CA PRO A 197 -5.47 2.39 -19.88
C PRO A 197 -4.01 2.63 -20.26
N GLY A 198 -3.63 2.28 -21.48
CA GLY A 198 -2.26 2.42 -22.02
C GLY A 198 -1.32 1.25 -21.73
N GLU A 199 -1.77 0.20 -21.01
CA GLU A 199 -0.97 -1.00 -20.78
C GLU A 199 -0.87 -1.90 -22.02
N VAL A 200 0.31 -2.48 -22.23
CA VAL A 200 0.53 -3.54 -23.22
C VAL A 200 0.72 -4.88 -22.49
N GLY A 201 -0.15 -5.85 -22.79
CA GLY A 201 -0.20 -7.14 -22.10
C GLY A 201 -1.23 -7.16 -20.97
N ASN A 202 -1.01 -8.00 -19.96
CA ASN A 202 -1.84 -8.06 -18.75
C ASN A 202 -1.00 -8.48 -17.55
N ARG A 203 -0.39 -7.52 -16.88
CA ARG A 203 0.45 -7.75 -15.68
C ARG A 203 -0.42 -7.74 -14.42
N PRO A 204 -0.20 -8.63 -13.44
CA PRO A 204 -1.14 -8.80 -12.32
C PRO A 204 -1.11 -7.65 -11.31
N ASN A 205 -0.03 -6.87 -11.23
CA ASN A 205 0.09 -5.77 -10.28
C ASN A 205 0.03 -4.40 -10.97
N TYR A 206 -0.36 -3.38 -10.22
CA TYR A 206 -0.32 -1.99 -10.68
C TYR A 206 0.12 -1.03 -9.57
N VAL A 207 0.67 0.09 -10.02
CA VAL A 207 0.94 1.31 -9.27
C VAL A 207 0.36 2.46 -10.08
N ALA A 208 -0.42 3.32 -9.43
CA ALA A 208 -1.02 4.53 -10.00
C ALA A 208 -0.50 5.74 -9.21
N THR A 209 0.39 6.50 -9.83
CA THR A 209 1.05 7.66 -9.19
C THR A 209 0.30 8.94 -9.53
N TYR A 210 -0.21 9.62 -8.50
CA TYR A 210 -0.90 10.89 -8.58
C TYR A 210 0.00 12.02 -8.07
N TYR A 211 0.74 12.66 -8.98
CA TYR A 211 1.56 13.83 -8.65
C TYR A 211 0.68 15.00 -8.18
N ASN A 212 1.06 15.64 -7.06
CA ASN A 212 0.33 16.76 -6.46
C ASN A 212 -1.17 16.47 -6.25
N PHE A 213 -1.50 15.27 -5.77
CA PHE A 213 -2.87 14.75 -5.71
C PHE A 213 -3.87 15.70 -5.04
N PHE A 214 -3.44 16.37 -3.97
CA PHE A 214 -4.26 17.26 -3.15
C PHE A 214 -4.49 18.64 -3.78
N THR A 215 -3.68 19.06 -4.75
CA THR A 215 -3.73 20.40 -5.37
C THR A 215 -3.91 20.38 -6.90
N SER A 216 -3.90 19.19 -7.52
CA SER A 216 -4.06 18.99 -8.96
C SER A 216 -5.15 17.96 -9.27
N THR A 217 -5.73 18.05 -10.48
CA THR A 217 -6.65 17.06 -11.06
C THR A 217 -5.98 16.19 -12.14
N THR A 218 -4.68 16.35 -12.41
CA THR A 218 -3.93 15.56 -13.41
C THR A 218 -4.17 14.04 -13.23
N PRO A 219 -4.52 13.29 -14.29
CA PRO A 219 -4.69 11.84 -14.22
C PRO A 219 -3.45 11.11 -13.68
N PRO A 220 -3.61 9.91 -13.09
CA PRO A 220 -2.48 9.14 -12.61
C PRO A 220 -1.61 8.64 -13.77
N VAL A 221 -0.32 8.44 -13.48
CA VAL A 221 0.57 7.64 -14.33
C VAL A 221 0.55 6.20 -13.83
N TYR A 222 0.30 5.24 -14.72
CA TYR A 222 0.28 3.82 -14.38
C TYR A 222 1.62 3.14 -14.67
N TYR A 223 2.03 2.27 -13.74
CA TYR A 223 3.10 1.29 -13.92
C TYR A 223 2.55 -0.09 -13.55
N THR A 224 2.87 -1.12 -14.35
CA THR A 224 2.39 -2.50 -14.10
C THR A 224 3.53 -3.51 -14.20
N TYR A 225 3.47 -4.56 -13.38
CA TYR A 225 4.52 -5.59 -13.25
C TYR A 225 3.93 -6.98 -12.96
#